data_AF-A0AA49FM57-F1
#
_entry.id   AF-A0AA49FM57-F1
#
_cell.length_a   1.000
_cell.length_b   1.000
_cell.length_c   1.000
_cell.angle_alpha   90.00
_cell.angle_beta   90.00
_cell.angle_gamma   90.00
#
_symmetry.space_group_name_H-M   'P 1'
#
loop_
_entity.id
_entity.type
_entity.pdbx_description
1 polymer ?
#
loop_
_entity_poly.entity_id
_entity_poly.type
_entity_poly.pdbx_seq_one_letter_code
_entity_poly.pdbx_strand_id
1 'polypeptide(L)'
;MQLPITLAIRRIHPLARLLCRRDIAVLALRPDGLIGIEYGDGTRTECAVHPQTTVFPWLVVLLYRAGGRLESLALPRGAMEADDHRRLRVWLKWKATV
;
A
#
# COMPACT_ATOMS: atom_id res chain seq x y z
N MET A 1 5.87 -4.62 -21.60
CA MET A 1 4.91 -4.91 -20.51
C MET A 1 5.69 -4.95 -19.20
N GLN A 2 5.72 -3.85 -18.44
CA GLN A 2 6.35 -3.85 -17.11
C GLN A 2 5.35 -4.45 -16.11
N LEU A 3 5.77 -5.52 -15.43
CA LEU A 3 4.96 -6.22 -14.45
C LEU A 3 4.68 -5.31 -13.24
N PRO A 4 3.46 -5.34 -12.66
CA PRO A 4 3.16 -4.58 -11.45
C PRO A 4 4.04 -5.08 -10.29
N ILE A 5 4.61 -4.15 -9.53
CA ILE A 5 5.42 -4.50 -8.35
C ILE A 5 4.43 -4.95 -7.28
N THR A 6 4.52 -6.22 -6.90
CA THR A 6 3.62 -6.84 -5.93
C THR A 6 4.31 -6.87 -4.57
N LEU A 7 3.67 -6.28 -3.55
CA LEU A 7 4.19 -6.18 -2.19
C LEU A 7 3.25 -6.93 -1.24
N ALA A 8 3.78 -7.93 -0.55
CA ALA A 8 3.01 -8.70 0.42
C ALA A 8 2.99 -7.99 1.79
N ILE A 9 1.80 -7.90 2.40
CA ILE A 9 1.65 -7.39 3.75
C ILE A 9 1.80 -8.54 4.75
N ARG A 10 2.77 -8.41 5.65
CA ARG A 10 3.04 -9.37 6.73
C ARG A 10 2.66 -8.75 8.08
N ARG A 11 1.80 -9.42 8.85
CA ARG A 11 1.32 -8.96 10.17
C ARG A 11 2.07 -9.61 11.36
N ILE A 12 3.35 -9.94 11.13
CA ILE A 12 4.19 -10.67 12.10
C ILE A 12 4.49 -9.79 13.33
N HIS A 13 4.72 -8.49 13.11
CA HIS A 13 5.06 -7.55 14.17
C HIS A 13 3.83 -6.91 14.84
N PRO A 14 3.91 -6.55 16.14
CA PRO A 14 2.78 -5.97 16.88
C PRO A 14 2.22 -4.69 16.24
N LEU A 15 3.10 -3.79 15.80
CA LEU A 15 2.69 -2.54 15.14
C LEU A 15 1.99 -2.80 13.81
N ALA A 16 2.47 -3.75 13.01
CA ALA A 16 1.82 -4.13 11.77
C ALA A 16 0.42 -4.71 12.04
N ARG A 17 0.28 -5.53 13.08
CA ARG A 17 -1.02 -6.10 13.48
C ARG A 17 -2.01 -5.05 13.96
N LEU A 18 -1.53 -4.03 14.68
CA LEU A 18 -2.36 -2.95 15.21
C LEU A 18 -2.77 -1.92 14.15
N LEU A 19 -1.87 -1.61 13.21
CA LEU A 19 -2.02 -0.54 12.23
C LEU A 19 -2.61 -1.02 10.90
N CYS A 20 -2.28 -2.24 10.47
CA CYS A 20 -2.86 -2.87 9.27
C CYS A 20 -4.14 -3.63 9.65
N ARG A 21 -5.13 -2.92 10.22
CA ARG A 21 -6.39 -3.54 10.71
C ARG A 21 -7.28 -4.09 9.60
N ARG A 22 -7.07 -3.66 8.36
CA ARG A 22 -7.78 -4.17 7.19
C ARG A 22 -7.19 -5.51 6.79
N ASP A 23 -8.03 -6.40 6.29
CA ASP A 23 -7.58 -7.68 5.78
C ASP A 23 -6.90 -7.57 4.41
N ILE A 24 -6.01 -6.61 4.23
CA ILE A 24 -5.24 -6.43 3.00
C ILE A 24 -4.04 -7.35 3.05
N ALA A 25 -3.92 -8.23 2.07
CA ALA A 25 -2.85 -9.21 1.93
C ALA A 25 -1.77 -8.72 0.98
N VAL A 26 -2.13 -8.06 -0.12
CA VAL A 26 -1.19 -7.67 -1.18
C VAL A 26 -1.50 -6.27 -1.73
N LEU A 27 -0.44 -5.51 -2.01
CA LEU A 27 -0.48 -4.26 -2.77
C LEU A 27 0.22 -4.46 -4.10
N ALA A 28 -0.48 -4.25 -5.21
CA ALA A 28 0.06 -4.26 -6.56
C ALA A 28 0.26 -2.81 -7.04
N LEU A 29 1.51 -2.37 -7.11
CA LEU A 29 1.87 -1.04 -7.58
C LEU A 29 1.94 -1.04 -9.10
N ARG A 30 1.05 -0.29 -9.74
CA ARG A 30 0.99 -0.19 -11.20
C ARG A 30 1.84 0.98 -11.71
N PRO A 31 2.34 0.91 -12.96
CA PRO A 31 3.16 1.98 -13.54
C PRO A 31 2.38 3.26 -13.86
N ASP A 32 1.05 3.17 -13.93
CA ASP A 32 0.09 4.26 -14.20
C ASP A 32 -0.29 5.08 -12.95
N GLY A 33 0.26 4.74 -11.78
CA GLY A 33 -0.04 5.43 -10.52
C GLY A 33 -1.23 4.84 -9.75
N LEU A 34 -1.89 3.81 -10.29
CA LEU A 34 -2.93 3.07 -9.57
C LEU A 34 -2.32 2.03 -8.63
N ILE A 35 -3.08 1.69 -7.59
CA ILE A 35 -2.76 0.58 -6.69
C ILE A 35 -3.87 -0.46 -6.79
N GLY A 36 -3.48 -1.70 -7.03
CA GLY A 36 -4.32 -2.86 -6.78
C GLY A 36 -4.21 -3.29 -5.32
N ILE A 37 -5.34 -3.49 -4.67
CA ILE A 37 -5.43 -4.02 -3.31
C ILE A 37 -6.05 -5.41 -3.41
N GLU A 38 -5.34 -6.41 -2.89
CA GLU A 38 -5.88 -7.76 -2.67
C GLU A 38 -6.17 -7.94 -1.19
N TYR A 39 -7.39 -8.34 -0.89
CA TYR A 39 -7.83 -8.67 0.45
C TYR A 39 -7.62 -10.17 0.73
N GLY A 40 -7.63 -10.57 2.01
CA GLY A 40 -7.41 -11.95 2.43
C GLY A 40 -8.52 -12.92 2.03
N ASP A 41 -9.69 -12.40 1.65
CA ASP A 41 -10.78 -13.16 1.01
C ASP A 41 -10.55 -13.42 -0.50
N GLY A 42 -9.44 -12.92 -1.05
CA GLY A 42 -9.10 -13.01 -2.48
C GLY A 42 -9.74 -11.92 -3.34
N THR A 43 -10.56 -11.04 -2.77
CA THR A 43 -11.16 -9.91 -3.49
C THR A 43 -10.06 -8.94 -3.92
N ARG A 44 -10.12 -8.48 -5.18
CA ARG A 44 -9.21 -7.46 -5.71
C ARG A 44 -9.96 -6.19 -6.06
N THR A 45 -9.35 -5.05 -5.73
CA THR A 45 -9.88 -3.73 -6.06
C THR A 45 -8.76 -2.83 -6.55
N GLU A 46 -9.07 -2.04 -7.56
CA GLU A 46 -8.18 -0.98 -8.03
C GLU A 46 -8.58 0.35 -7.41
N CYS A 47 -7.58 1.09 -6.97
CA CYS A 47 -7.78 2.36 -6.30
C CYS A 47 -6.72 3.38 -6.73
N ALA A 48 -7.14 4.64 -6.73
CA ALA A 48 -6.24 5.76 -6.92
C ALA A 48 -5.66 6.18 -5.57
N VAL A 49 -4.37 6.49 -5.55
CA VAL A 49 -3.70 7.07 -4.38
C VAL A 49 -4.17 8.51 -4.21
N HIS A 50 -4.48 8.87 -2.97
CA HIS A 50 -4.86 10.23 -2.64
C HIS A 50 -3.61 11.09 -2.41
N PRO A 51 -3.58 12.37 -2.88
CA PRO A 51 -2.41 13.25 -2.75
C PRO A 51 -1.96 13.54 -1.31
N GLN A 52 -2.88 13.39 -0.33
CA GLN A 52 -2.55 13.56 1.10
C GLN A 52 -1.84 12.34 1.71
N THR A 53 -1.55 11.31 0.91
CA THR A 53 -0.73 10.17 1.35
C THR A 53 0.58 10.67 1.93
N THR A 54 0.89 10.24 3.15
CA THR A 54 2.07 10.71 3.88
C THR A 54 3.11 9.62 3.98
N VAL A 55 4.34 9.93 3.56
CA VAL A 55 5.45 8.98 3.47
C VAL A 55 6.54 9.36 4.48
N PHE A 56 6.67 8.57 5.54
CA PHE A 56 7.77 8.66 6.51
C PHE A 56 8.82 7.56 6.26
N PRO A 57 10.05 7.71 6.78
CA PRO A 57 11.10 6.69 6.61
C PRO A 57 10.73 5.30 7.14
N TRP A 58 9.93 5.24 8.21
CA TRP A 58 9.55 4.00 8.90
C TRP A 58 8.05 3.67 8.85
N LEU A 59 7.23 4.59 8.31
CA LEU A 59 5.77 4.47 8.25
C LEU A 59 5.27 5.10 6.95
N VAL A 60 4.38 4.42 6.26
CA VAL A 60 3.59 5.01 5.18
C VAL A 60 2.15 5.06 5.62
N VAL A 61 1.51 6.21 5.52
CA VAL A 61 0.07 6.38 5.69
C VAL A 61 -0.52 6.55 4.30
N LEU A 62 -0.92 5.43 3.70
CA LEU A 62 -1.50 5.37 2.36
C LEU A 62 -2.96 5.78 2.45
N LEU A 63 -3.32 6.86 1.76
CA LEU A 63 -4.70 7.25 1.54
C LEU A 63 -5.10 6.88 0.13
N TYR A 64 -6.27 6.28 -0.04
CA TYR A 64 -6.75 5.83 -1.35
C TYR A 64 -8.26 5.94 -1.46
N ARG A 65 -8.77 6.03 -2.70
CA ARG A 65 -10.21 5.99 -2.95
C ARG A 65 -10.63 4.63 -3.48
N ALA A 66 -11.51 3.96 -2.76
CA ALA A 66 -12.15 2.69 -3.15
C ALA A 66 -13.68 2.85 -3.08
N GLY A 67 -14.38 2.51 -4.16
CA GLY A 67 -15.85 2.62 -4.20
C GLY A 67 -16.39 4.01 -3.85
N GLY A 68 -15.68 5.08 -4.25
CA GLY A 68 -16.03 6.47 -3.94
C GLY A 68 -15.70 6.94 -2.52
N ARG A 69 -15.28 6.05 -1.62
CA ARG A 69 -14.90 6.36 -0.23
C ARG A 69 -13.40 6.57 -0.11
N LEU A 70 -13.01 7.53 0.73
CA LEU A 70 -11.61 7.74 1.12
C LEU A 70 -11.28 6.78 2.26
N GLU A 71 -10.28 5.94 2.05
CA GLU A 71 -9.79 4.98 3.04
C GLU A 71 -8.31 5.23 3.36
N SER A 72 -7.87 4.73 4.52
CA SER A 72 -6.49 4.84 4.97
C SER A 72 -5.92 3.47 5.36
N LEU A 73 -4.63 3.30 5.07
CA LEU A 73 -3.86 2.13 5.44
C LEU A 73 -2.49 2.57 5.98
N ALA A 74 -2.21 2.22 7.23
CA ALA A 74 -0.94 2.48 7.86
C ALA A 74 -0.01 1.26 7.69
N LEU A 75 1.13 1.48 7.02
CA LEU A 75 2.11 0.49 6.63
C LEU A 75 3.45 0.81 7.33
N PRO A 76 3.66 0.32 8.55
CA PRO A 76 4.96 0.41 9.20
C PRO A 76 6.00 -0.43 8.43
N ARG A 77 7.29 -0.15 8.63
CA ARG A 77 8.40 -0.92 8.01
C ARG A 77 8.26 -2.44 8.22
N GLY A 78 7.77 -2.87 9.37
CA GLY A 78 7.56 -4.28 9.69
C GLY A 78 6.30 -4.91 9.07
N ALA A 79 5.50 -4.15 8.32
CA ALA A 79 4.32 -4.69 7.64
C ALA A 79 4.65 -5.38 6.31
N MET A 80 5.91 -5.41 5.90
CA MET A 80 6.39 -5.99 4.64
C MET A 80 7.89 -6.26 4.76
N GLU A 81 8.51 -6.88 3.76
CA GLU A 81 9.96 -7.04 3.75
C GLU A 81 10.66 -5.68 3.63
N ALA A 82 11.91 -5.60 4.13
CA ALA A 82 12.61 -4.31 4.25
C ALA A 82 12.79 -3.60 2.89
N ASP A 83 13.05 -4.37 1.83
CA ASP A 83 13.18 -3.84 0.47
C ASP A 83 11.84 -3.44 -0.12
N ASP A 84 10.76 -4.13 0.23
CA ASP A 84 9.40 -3.83 -0.22
C ASP A 84 8.90 -2.51 0.35
N HIS A 85 9.19 -2.23 1.62
CA HIS A 85 8.89 -0.91 2.22
C HIS A 85 9.63 0.21 1.50
N ARG A 86 10.90 -0.01 1.15
CA ARG A 86 11.68 0.97 0.37
C ARG A 86 11.10 1.17 -1.02
N ARG A 87 10.74 0.09 -1.72
CA ARG A 87 10.12 0.14 -3.06
C ARG A 87 8.81 0.91 -3.05
N LEU A 88 7.95 0.67 -2.05
CA LEU A 88 6.71 1.41 -1.86
C LEU A 88 6.97 2.92 -1.73
N ARG A 89 7.90 3.32 -0.85
CA ARG A 89 8.22 4.74 -0.63
C ARG A 89 8.74 5.42 -1.90
N VAL A 90 9.62 4.75 -2.63
CA VAL A 90 10.15 5.27 -3.89
C VAL A 90 9.03 5.40 -4.91
N TRP A 91 8.21 4.37 -5.08
CA TRP A 91 7.09 4.42 -6.02
C TRP A 91 6.10 5.55 -5.68
N LEU A 92 5.72 5.70 -4.39
CA LEU A 92 4.83 6.78 -3.95
C LEU A 92 5.41 8.17 -4.24
N LYS A 93 6.72 8.35 -4.05
CA LYS A 93 7.39 9.63 -4.34
C LYS A 93 7.36 10.01 -5.83
N TRP A 94 7.42 9.03 -6.73
CA TRP A 94 7.61 9.27 -8.17
C TRP A 94 6.36 9.04 -9.02
N LYS A 95 5.36 8.30 -8.55
CA LYS A 95 4.24 7.82 -9.38
C LYS A 95 2.85 8.09 -8.80
N ALA A 96 2.72 8.37 -7.51
CA ALA A 96 1.43 8.68 -6.90
C ALA A 96 1.02 10.16 -6.97
N THR A 97 1.85 11.00 -7.61
CA THR A 97 1.64 12.45 -7.75
C THR A 97 1.09 12.79 -9.14
N VAL A 98 -0.10 12.31 -9.46
CA VAL A 98 -0.85 12.74 -10.66
C VAL A 98 -2.22 13.26 -10.24
#